data_AF-A0A9D1NBV9-F1
#
_entry.id   AF-A0A9D1NBV9-F1
#
_cell.length_a   1.000
_cell.length_b   1.000
_cell.length_c   1.000
_cell.angle_alpha   90.00
_cell.angle_beta   90.00
_cell.angle_gamma   90.00
#
_symmetry.space_group_name_H-M   'P 1'
#
loop_
_entity.id
_entity.type
_entity.pdbx_description
1 polymer ?
#
loop_
_entity_poly.entity_id
_entity_poly.type
_entity_poly.pdbx_seq_one_letter_code
_entity_poly.pdbx_strand_id
1 'polypeptide(L)'
;MNKPKMIILADIASLRVTCAGFKKIVQNLEAKFEVVTCKFYSYVAKRNRDFNEYISANGYETSLPSASRRRNKLDCRQVIDAADIAAAHSIDAVGLIVGEGDILPVINLLKGKGIDVYEINVAETKYSYAYTGFIAVPTSALREGYAAPATKPAVKKAPKPVVAAPKENPYVAEAKSRLLSGSEILKNYRR
;
A
#
# COMPACT_ATOMS: atom_id res chain seq x y z
N MET A 1 30.73 -6.82 -4.43
CA MET A 1 29.41 -7.29 -4.86
C MET A 1 28.47 -6.10 -4.84
N ASN A 2 27.64 -5.92 -5.88
CA ASN A 2 26.63 -4.86 -5.87
C ASN A 2 25.55 -5.20 -4.84
N LYS A 3 25.01 -4.18 -4.16
CA LYS A 3 23.92 -4.36 -3.20
C LYS A 3 22.64 -4.73 -3.97
N PRO A 4 21.74 -5.55 -3.40
CA PRO A 4 20.45 -5.83 -4.03
C PRO A 4 19.62 -4.54 -4.12
N LYS A 5 18.91 -4.36 -5.23
CA LYS A 5 18.08 -3.19 -5.49
C LYS A 5 16.77 -3.28 -4.73
N MET A 6 16.45 -2.22 -3.97
CA MET A 6 15.23 -2.15 -3.18
C MET A 6 14.36 -0.95 -3.55
N ILE A 7 13.05 -1.16 -3.61
CA ILE A 7 12.05 -0.09 -3.61
C ILE A 7 11.31 -0.06 -2.28
N ILE A 8 11.01 1.13 -1.76
CA ILE A 8 10.20 1.29 -0.54
C ILE A 8 8.79 1.74 -0.91
N LEU A 9 7.78 1.01 -0.47
CA LEU A 9 6.37 1.39 -0.57
C LEU A 9 5.89 1.82 0.81
N ALA A 10 5.71 3.13 1.00
CA ALA A 10 5.52 3.74 2.31
C ALA A 10 4.16 4.40 2.50
N ASP A 11 3.25 3.75 3.24
CA ASP A 11 2.06 4.41 3.77
C ASP A 11 2.41 5.25 5.00
N ILE A 12 2.57 6.56 4.77
CA ILE A 12 3.00 7.49 5.84
C ILE A 12 1.96 7.57 6.97
N ALA A 13 0.68 7.32 6.68
CA ALA A 13 -0.37 7.40 7.68
C ALA A 13 -0.35 6.20 8.65
N SER A 14 0.17 5.06 8.21
CA SER A 14 0.28 3.85 9.03
C SER A 14 1.26 4.05 10.20
N LEU A 15 2.54 4.22 9.89
CA LEU A 15 3.59 4.28 10.91
C LEU A 15 3.71 5.67 11.54
N ARG A 16 3.23 6.71 10.84
CA ARG A 16 3.36 8.13 11.26
C ARG A 16 4.81 8.54 11.51
N VAL A 17 5.70 8.03 10.67
CA VAL A 17 7.12 8.34 10.71
C VAL A 17 7.36 9.83 10.39
N THR A 18 8.29 10.46 11.10
CA THR A 18 8.80 11.80 10.76
C THR A 18 9.72 11.72 9.55
N CYS A 19 9.92 12.82 8.82
CA CYS A 19 10.92 12.83 7.74
C CYS A 19 12.34 12.51 8.26
N ALA A 20 12.71 13.02 9.43
CA ALA A 20 13.99 12.70 10.08
C ALA A 20 14.11 11.20 10.44
N GLY A 21 13.03 10.60 10.94
CA GLY A 21 12.94 9.18 11.21
C GLY A 21 13.08 8.34 9.94
N PHE A 22 12.36 8.73 8.88
CA PHE A 22 12.41 8.03 7.59
C PHE A 22 13.81 8.09 6.96
N LYS A 23 14.51 9.23 7.03
CA LYS A 23 15.92 9.35 6.60
C LYS A 23 16.82 8.33 7.29
N LYS A 24 16.68 8.14 8.61
CA LYS A 24 17.45 7.13 9.36
C LYS A 24 17.11 5.71 8.92
N ILE A 25 15.83 5.43 8.65
CA ILE A 25 15.41 4.13 8.11
C ILE A 25 16.09 3.88 6.77
N VAL A 26 16.04 4.84 5.84
CA VAL A 26 16.68 4.73 4.52
C VAL A 26 18.20 4.53 4.67
N GLN A 27 18.88 5.31 5.51
CA GLN A 27 20.33 5.14 5.76
C GLN A 27 20.68 3.74 6.28
N ASN A 28 19.87 3.18 7.18
CA ASN A 28 20.07 1.83 7.70
C ASN A 28 19.85 0.77 6.60
N LEU A 29 18.88 0.99 5.72
CA LEU A 29 18.60 0.12 4.59
C LEU A 29 19.72 0.16 3.56
N GLU A 30 20.26 1.35 3.29
CA GLU A 30 21.37 1.58 2.37
C GLU A 30 22.66 0.86 2.79
N ALA A 31 22.79 0.44 4.06
CA ALA A 31 23.89 -0.43 4.48
C ALA A 31 23.85 -1.80 3.78
N LYS A 32 22.64 -2.30 3.47
CA LYS A 32 22.39 -3.65 2.92
C LYS A 32 21.91 -3.62 1.47
N PHE A 33 21.17 -2.59 1.08
CA PHE A 33 20.48 -2.49 -0.21
C PHE A 33 20.92 -1.25 -0.99
N GLU A 34 20.72 -1.28 -2.30
CA GLU A 34 20.68 -0.09 -3.14
C GLU A 34 19.23 0.39 -3.20
N VAL A 35 18.87 1.42 -2.42
CA VAL A 35 17.50 1.96 -2.42
C VAL A 35 17.29 2.78 -3.68
N VAL A 36 16.53 2.24 -4.64
CA VAL A 36 16.34 2.83 -5.98
C VAL A 36 15.34 3.99 -5.92
N THR A 37 14.21 3.80 -5.25
CA THR A 37 13.18 4.84 -5.09
C THR A 37 12.25 4.53 -3.92
N CYS A 38 11.53 5.55 -3.48
CA CYS A 38 10.45 5.46 -2.50
C CYS A 38 9.14 5.95 -3.12
N LYS A 39 8.06 5.21 -2.91
CA LYS A 39 6.69 5.62 -3.26
C LYS A 39 5.90 5.86 -1.99
N PHE A 40 5.37 7.07 -1.82
CA PHE A 40 4.64 7.47 -0.63
C PHE A 40 3.13 7.47 -0.85
N TYR A 41 2.43 6.70 -0.03
CA TYR A 41 0.97 6.60 0.02
C TYR A 41 0.40 7.40 1.18
N SER A 42 -0.89 7.73 1.09
CA SER A 42 -1.59 8.59 2.05
C SER A 42 -0.92 9.96 2.26
N TYR A 43 -0.07 10.38 1.32
CA TYR A 43 0.66 11.63 1.39
C TYR A 43 -0.29 12.82 1.22
N VAL A 44 -0.22 13.76 2.16
CA VAL A 44 -0.95 15.02 2.09
C VAL A 44 0.03 16.14 2.36
N ALA A 45 0.39 16.92 1.33
CA ALA A 45 1.40 17.99 1.43
C ALA A 45 1.20 18.95 2.61
N LYS A 46 -0.06 19.26 2.96
CA LYS A 46 -0.38 20.11 4.14
C LYS A 46 -0.05 19.44 5.48
N ARG A 47 -0.16 18.12 5.58
CA ARG A 47 0.08 17.33 6.81
C ARG A 47 1.49 16.75 6.87
N ASN A 48 2.16 16.61 5.73
CA ASN A 48 3.49 16.00 5.59
C ASN A 48 4.53 17.02 5.09
N ARG A 49 4.41 18.28 5.51
CA ARG A 49 5.29 19.39 5.05
C ARG A 49 6.78 19.10 5.22
N ASP A 50 7.12 18.40 6.29
CA ASP A 50 8.47 17.90 6.62
C ASP A 50 9.05 16.95 5.56
N PHE A 51 8.20 16.29 4.76
CA PHE A 51 8.63 15.40 3.66
C PHE A 51 8.78 16.12 2.32
N ASN A 52 8.16 17.28 2.12
CA ASN A 52 8.03 17.89 0.78
C ASN A 52 9.40 18.11 0.09
N GLU A 53 10.32 18.77 0.78
CA GLU A 53 11.66 19.05 0.25
C GLU A 53 12.45 17.76 0.05
N TYR A 54 12.32 16.81 0.97
CA TYR A 54 13.05 15.55 0.91
C TYR A 54 12.57 14.66 -0.25
N ILE A 55 11.26 14.56 -0.47
CA ILE A 55 10.67 13.84 -1.60
C ILE A 55 11.14 14.47 -2.91
N SER A 56 11.06 15.80 -3.02
CA SER A 56 11.48 16.51 -4.23
C SER A 56 12.98 16.35 -4.53
N ALA A 57 13.83 16.44 -3.50
CA ALA A 57 15.29 16.34 -3.67
C ALA A 57 15.77 14.95 -4.11
N ASN A 58 15.02 13.89 -3.77
CA ASN A 58 15.38 12.51 -4.10
C ASN A 58 14.58 11.94 -5.28
N GLY A 59 13.72 12.74 -5.93
CA GLY A 59 12.88 12.27 -7.03
C GLY A 59 11.89 11.18 -6.63
N TYR A 60 11.44 11.17 -5.37
CA TYR A 60 10.49 10.18 -4.87
C TYR A 60 9.06 10.46 -5.35
N GLU A 61 8.28 9.40 -5.51
CA GLU A 61 6.90 9.48 -6.00
C GLU A 61 5.91 9.64 -4.84
N THR A 62 4.84 10.40 -5.06
CA THR A 62 3.72 10.47 -4.12
C THR A 62 2.44 10.05 -4.81
N SER A 63 1.61 9.26 -4.12
CA SER A 63 0.28 8.94 -4.60
C SER A 63 -0.57 10.22 -4.65
N LEU A 64 -1.34 10.38 -5.73
CA LEU A 64 -2.36 11.43 -5.76
C LEU A 64 -3.39 11.19 -4.64
N PRO A 65 -3.97 12.27 -4.06
CA PRO A 65 -4.98 12.13 -3.03
C PRO A 65 -6.17 11.29 -3.50
N SER A 66 -6.46 10.19 -2.81
CA SER A 66 -7.68 9.43 -3.07
C SER A 66 -8.91 10.25 -2.71
N ALA A 67 -9.87 10.34 -3.64
CA ALA A 67 -11.16 11.01 -3.40
C ALA A 67 -12.00 10.28 -2.33
N SER A 68 -11.69 9.01 -2.05
CA SER A 68 -12.41 8.20 -1.06
C SER A 68 -11.94 8.48 0.36
N ARG A 69 -12.88 8.91 1.23
CA ARG A 69 -12.65 9.05 2.67
C ARG A 69 -12.69 7.72 3.45
N ARG A 70 -12.86 6.57 2.78
CA ARG A 70 -12.97 5.26 3.46
C ARG A 70 -11.60 4.82 3.97
N ARG A 71 -11.45 4.68 5.28
CA ARG A 71 -10.16 4.60 5.99
C ARG A 71 -9.42 3.24 5.98
N ASN A 72 -10.02 2.15 5.50
CA ASN A 72 -9.49 0.81 5.81
C ASN A 72 -9.43 -0.12 4.57
N LYS A 73 -9.03 0.39 3.41
CA LYS A 73 -8.75 -0.48 2.26
C LYS A 73 -7.26 -0.39 1.98
N LEU A 74 -6.64 -1.55 1.73
CA LEU A 74 -5.33 -1.60 1.08
C LEU A 74 -5.36 -0.63 -0.09
N ASP A 75 -4.40 0.28 -0.15
CA ASP A 75 -4.39 1.30 -1.18
C ASP A 75 -4.30 0.57 -2.54
N CYS A 76 -5.32 0.70 -3.38
CA CYS A 76 -5.33 0.06 -4.69
C CYS A 76 -4.12 0.53 -5.51
N ARG A 77 -3.61 1.74 -5.25
CA ARG A 77 -2.38 2.21 -5.88
C ARG A 77 -1.18 1.39 -5.43
N GLN A 78 -1.07 1.04 -4.15
CA GLN A 78 0.00 0.19 -3.65
C GLN A 78 -0.04 -1.21 -4.25
N VAL A 79 -1.24 -1.76 -4.50
CA VAL A 79 -1.42 -3.03 -5.22
C VAL A 79 -0.92 -2.92 -6.66
N ILE A 80 -1.32 -1.86 -7.38
CA ILE A 80 -0.91 -1.63 -8.77
C ILE A 80 0.61 -1.45 -8.85
N ASP A 81 1.18 -0.60 -7.99
CA ASP A 81 2.63 -0.35 -7.95
C ASP A 81 3.41 -1.63 -7.63
N ALA A 82 2.92 -2.48 -6.73
CA ALA A 82 3.54 -3.77 -6.47
C ALA A 82 3.46 -4.73 -7.67
N ALA A 83 2.36 -4.72 -8.43
CA ALA A 83 2.23 -5.51 -9.65
C ALA A 83 3.18 -5.03 -10.75
N ASP A 84 3.35 -3.72 -10.91
CA ASP A 84 4.29 -3.13 -11.86
C ASP A 84 5.74 -3.48 -11.49
N ILE A 85 6.09 -3.40 -10.19
CA ILE A 85 7.41 -3.82 -9.69
C ILE A 85 7.64 -5.31 -9.98
N ALA A 86 6.64 -6.15 -9.71
CA ALA A 86 6.70 -7.58 -9.96
C ALA A 86 6.88 -7.93 -11.46
N ALA A 87 6.40 -7.07 -12.36
CA ALA A 87 6.53 -7.23 -13.81
C ALA A 87 7.86 -6.68 -14.38
N ALA A 88 8.49 -5.72 -13.71
CA ALA A 88 9.70 -5.06 -14.22
C ALA A 88 10.97 -5.93 -14.15
N HIS A 89 11.00 -6.96 -13.30
CA HIS A 89 12.12 -7.91 -13.13
C HIS A 89 13.50 -7.29 -12.86
N SER A 90 13.56 -6.03 -12.39
CA SER A 90 14.80 -5.27 -12.16
C SER A 90 15.07 -4.95 -10.69
N ILE A 91 14.20 -5.42 -9.79
CA ILE A 91 14.20 -5.12 -8.36
C ILE A 91 14.31 -6.43 -7.59
N ASP A 92 15.22 -6.48 -6.63
CA ASP A 92 15.52 -7.67 -5.84
C ASP A 92 14.70 -7.70 -4.54
N ALA A 93 14.37 -6.52 -3.98
CA ALA A 93 13.67 -6.41 -2.72
C ALA A 93 12.64 -5.27 -2.69
N VAL A 94 11.63 -5.41 -1.82
CA VAL A 94 10.63 -4.38 -1.53
C VAL A 94 10.50 -4.20 -0.02
N GLY A 95 10.68 -2.98 0.46
CA GLY A 95 10.39 -2.58 1.83
C GLY A 95 8.95 -2.06 1.94
N LEU A 96 8.16 -2.61 2.86
CA LEU A 96 6.76 -2.22 3.08
C LEU A 96 6.58 -1.52 4.43
N ILE A 97 6.13 -0.27 4.39
CA ILE A 97 5.53 0.40 5.55
C ILE A 97 4.02 0.44 5.27
N VAL A 98 3.26 -0.42 5.94
CA VAL A 98 1.84 -0.63 5.67
C VAL A 98 1.02 -0.62 6.95
N GLY A 99 -0.25 -0.23 6.84
CA GLY A 99 -1.20 -0.32 7.95
C GLY A 99 -1.79 -1.72 8.12
N GLU A 100 -2.79 -1.84 8.99
CA GLU A 100 -3.62 -3.04 9.14
C GLU A 100 -4.55 -3.21 7.92
N GLY A 101 -3.96 -3.60 6.79
CA GLY A 101 -4.65 -3.92 5.54
C GLY A 101 -4.46 -5.39 5.15
N ASP A 102 -5.21 -5.82 4.14
CA ASP A 102 -5.06 -7.15 3.55
C ASP A 102 -3.86 -7.20 2.59
N ILE A 103 -2.65 -7.07 3.13
CA ILE A 103 -1.40 -6.94 2.37
C ILE A 103 -0.88 -8.29 1.82
N LEU A 104 -1.37 -9.41 2.35
CA LEU A 104 -0.89 -10.76 2.01
C LEU A 104 -0.90 -11.07 0.50
N PRO A 105 -1.91 -10.67 -0.30
CA PRO A 105 -1.88 -10.86 -1.75
C PRO A 105 -0.70 -10.16 -2.43
N VAL A 106 -0.32 -8.96 -1.95
CA VAL A 106 0.83 -8.21 -2.47
C VAL A 106 2.14 -8.92 -2.12
N ILE A 107 2.27 -9.40 -0.87
CA ILE A 107 3.45 -10.15 -0.43
C ILE A 107 3.61 -11.43 -1.26
N ASN A 108 2.53 -12.19 -1.44
CA ASN A 108 2.53 -13.41 -2.23
C ASN A 108 2.92 -13.17 -3.69
N LEU A 109 2.41 -12.08 -4.30
CA LEU A 109 2.77 -11.72 -5.67
C LEU A 109 4.27 -11.45 -5.81
N LEU A 110 4.83 -10.61 -4.94
CA LEU A 110 6.23 -10.22 -4.99
C LEU A 110 7.16 -11.43 -4.73
N LYS A 111 6.90 -12.20 -3.68
CA LYS A 111 7.69 -13.40 -3.37
C LYS A 111 7.57 -14.47 -4.45
N GLY A 112 6.38 -14.63 -5.06
CA GLY A 112 6.17 -15.52 -6.19
C GLY A 112 6.97 -15.15 -7.45
N LYS A 113 7.50 -13.92 -7.52
CA LYS A 113 8.42 -13.45 -8.56
C LYS A 113 9.89 -13.45 -8.12
N GLY A 114 10.20 -14.00 -6.95
CA GLY A 114 11.55 -14.04 -6.39
C GLY A 114 12.02 -12.70 -5.81
N ILE A 115 11.09 -11.77 -5.51
CA ILE A 115 11.40 -10.49 -4.89
C ILE A 115 11.26 -10.64 -3.37
N ASP A 116 12.32 -10.29 -2.65
CA ASP A 116 12.30 -10.30 -1.19
C ASP A 116 11.43 -9.19 -0.62
N VAL A 117 10.64 -9.48 0.41
CA VAL A 117 9.70 -8.50 0.97
C VAL A 117 10.02 -8.28 2.44
N TYR A 118 10.33 -7.04 2.81
CA TYR A 118 10.68 -6.68 4.18
C TYR A 118 9.58 -5.86 4.83
N GLU A 119 9.18 -6.24 6.03
CA GLU A 119 8.29 -5.44 6.86
C GLU A 119 9.10 -4.36 7.58
N ILE A 120 8.68 -3.10 7.44
CA ILE A 120 9.29 -1.97 8.14
C ILE A 120 8.26 -1.44 9.14
N ASN A 121 8.45 -1.78 10.42
CA ASN A 121 7.52 -1.40 11.48
C ASN A 121 8.22 -1.30 12.84
N VAL A 122 7.53 -0.80 13.86
CA VAL A 122 8.05 -0.70 15.24
C VAL A 122 8.17 -2.07 15.89
N ALA A 123 7.21 -2.95 15.63
CA ALA A 123 7.16 -4.31 16.12
C ALA A 123 6.60 -5.24 15.04
N GLU A 124 6.92 -6.53 15.16
CA GLU A 124 6.33 -7.57 14.33
C GLU A 124 4.81 -7.58 14.50
N THR A 125 4.11 -7.72 13.38
CA THR A 125 2.66 -7.87 13.30
C THR A 125 2.29 -9.36 13.21
N LYS A 126 0.99 -9.66 13.32
CA LYS A 126 0.48 -11.02 13.10
C LYS A 126 0.79 -11.60 11.71
N TYR A 127 1.22 -10.78 10.75
CA TYR A 127 1.56 -11.18 9.40
C TYR A 127 3.08 -11.17 9.12
N SER A 128 3.93 -10.85 10.10
CA SER A 128 5.40 -10.80 9.93
C SER A 128 5.97 -12.09 9.35
N TYR A 129 5.38 -13.25 9.68
CA TYR A 129 5.77 -14.55 9.14
C TYR A 129 5.70 -14.65 7.61
N ALA A 130 4.87 -13.83 6.96
CA ALA A 130 4.70 -13.86 5.51
C ALA A 130 5.85 -13.15 4.78
N TYR A 131 6.53 -12.22 5.45
CA TYR A 131 7.64 -11.45 4.90
C TYR A 131 8.91 -12.30 4.81
N THR A 132 9.90 -11.83 4.05
CA THR A 132 11.27 -12.38 4.05
C THR A 132 11.99 -11.97 5.33
N GLY A 133 11.75 -10.75 5.84
CA GLY A 133 12.37 -10.30 7.07
C GLY A 133 11.71 -9.05 7.65
N PHE A 134 12.15 -8.70 8.86
CA PHE A 134 11.65 -7.57 9.62
C PHE A 134 12.72 -6.51 9.81
N ILE A 135 12.33 -5.25 9.72
CA ILE A 135 13.19 -4.08 9.86
C ILE A 135 12.57 -3.16 10.91
N ALA A 136 13.17 -3.20 12.10
CA ALA A 136 12.69 -2.47 13.26
C ALA A 136 12.87 -0.95 13.09
N VAL A 137 11.80 -0.22 13.34
CA VAL A 137 11.78 1.25 13.39
C VAL A 137 11.75 1.71 14.84
N PRO A 138 12.71 2.53 15.30
CA PRO A 138 12.69 3.03 16.66
C PRO A 138 11.51 3.98 16.86
N THR A 139 10.89 3.96 18.05
CA THR A 139 9.76 4.84 18.38
C THR A 139 10.11 6.32 18.30
N SER A 140 11.38 6.68 18.48
CA SER A 140 11.89 8.04 18.29
C SER A 140 11.84 8.54 16.84
N ALA A 141 11.62 7.64 15.87
CA ALA A 141 11.41 8.01 14.47
C ALA A 141 9.98 8.48 14.19
N LEU A 142 9.05 8.27 15.11
CA LEU A 142 7.61 8.55 14.94
C LEU A 142 7.25 9.98 15.36
N ARG A 143 6.13 10.49 14.85
CA ARG A 143 5.60 11.79 15.24
C ARG A 143 4.98 11.72 16.65
N GLU A 144 5.46 12.56 17.56
CA GLU A 144 4.84 12.77 18.86
C GLU A 144 3.49 13.52 18.71
N GLY A 145 2.48 13.14 19.49
CA GLY A 145 1.23 13.91 19.61
C GLY A 145 0.26 13.87 18.43
N TYR A 146 0.53 13.10 17.36
CA TYR A 146 -0.47 12.86 16.33
C TYR A 146 -1.56 11.95 16.91
N ALA A 147 -2.65 12.53 17.41
CA ALA A 147 -3.80 11.79 17.92
C ALA A 147 -4.15 10.69 16.92
N ALA A 148 -4.19 9.44 17.38
CA ALA A 148 -4.73 8.37 16.57
C ALA A 148 -6.06 8.85 15.99
N PRO A 149 -6.30 8.71 14.66
CA PRO A 149 -7.61 9.03 14.14
C PRO A 149 -8.56 8.19 14.96
N ALA A 150 -9.36 8.85 15.79
CA ALA A 150 -10.21 8.17 16.76
C ALA A 150 -10.88 7.01 16.02
N THR A 151 -10.52 5.80 16.38
CA THR A 151 -11.28 4.61 16.04
C THR A 151 -12.57 4.79 16.81
N LYS A 152 -13.47 5.62 16.27
CA LYS A 152 -14.84 5.65 16.73
C LYS A 152 -15.26 4.18 16.62
N PRO A 153 -15.59 3.51 17.73
CA PRO A 153 -16.10 2.15 17.64
C PRO A 153 -17.21 2.20 16.61
N ALA A 154 -17.12 1.32 15.61
CA ALA A 154 -18.16 1.20 14.61
C ALA A 154 -19.44 0.88 15.39
N VAL A 155 -20.26 1.90 15.64
CA VAL A 155 -21.61 1.70 16.14
C VAL A 155 -22.25 0.85 15.07
N LYS A 156 -22.42 -0.44 15.37
CA LYS A 156 -23.20 -1.36 14.55
C LYS A 156 -24.58 -0.73 14.46
N LYS A 157 -24.84 0.02 13.39
CA LYS A 157 -26.21 0.39 13.04
C LYS A 157 -26.93 -0.93 12.86
N ALA A 158 -27.99 -1.13 13.64
CA ALA A 158 -28.90 -2.25 13.46
C ALA A 158 -29.27 -2.32 11.96
N PRO A 159 -29.32 -3.54 11.38
CA PRO A 159 -29.67 -3.69 9.98
C PRO A 159 -31.04 -3.04 9.74
N LYS A 160 -31.09 -2.11 8.79
CA LYS A 160 -32.37 -1.62 8.29
C LYS A 160 -33.12 -2.82 7.69
N PRO A 161 -34.43 -2.98 7.93
CA PRO A 161 -35.21 -4.02 7.29
C PRO A 161 -35.02 -3.90 5.77
N VAL A 162 -34.74 -5.05 5.15
CA VAL A 162 -34.54 -5.17 3.71
C VAL A 162 -35.86 -4.81 3.05
N VAL A 163 -35.94 -3.60 2.49
CA VAL A 163 -37.03 -3.22 1.60
C VAL A 163 -36.92 -4.12 0.37
N ALA A 164 -38.01 -4.77 0.00
CA ALA A 164 -38.09 -5.65 -1.16
C ALA A 164 -37.45 -4.99 -2.40
N ALA A 165 -36.73 -5.81 -3.18
CA ALA A 165 -35.97 -5.38 -4.35
C ALA A 165 -36.81 -4.42 -5.24
N PRO A 166 -36.27 -3.25 -5.62
CA PRO A 166 -36.91 -2.41 -6.63
C PRO A 166 -37.03 -3.21 -7.94
N LYS A 167 -38.17 -3.08 -8.63
CA LYS A 167 -38.34 -3.60 -10.00
C LYS A 167 -37.14 -3.21 -10.86
N GLU A 168 -36.61 -4.20 -11.58
CA GLU A 168 -35.39 -4.09 -12.37
C GLU A 168 -35.51 -2.90 -13.35
N ASN A 169 -34.55 -1.98 -13.28
CA ASN A 169 -34.52 -0.79 -14.11
C ASN A 169 -34.34 -1.20 -15.59
N PRO A 170 -35.13 -0.69 -16.54
CA PRO A 170 -35.04 -1.06 -17.96
C PRO A 170 -33.63 -0.92 -18.57
N TYR A 171 -32.79 -0.02 -18.04
CA TYR A 171 -31.39 0.13 -18.48
C TYR A 171 -30.47 -1.04 -18.05
N VAL A 172 -30.86 -1.86 -17.08
CA VAL A 172 -30.10 -3.02 -16.60
C VAL A 172 -30.27 -4.21 -17.54
N ALA A 173 -31.44 -4.37 -18.14
CA ALA A 173 -31.69 -5.41 -19.15
C ALA A 173 -30.89 -5.14 -20.44
N GLU A 174 -30.83 -3.87 -20.87
CA GLU A 174 -30.03 -3.45 -22.02
C GLU A 174 -28.52 -3.65 -21.77
N ALA A 175 -28.02 -3.30 -20.57
CA ALA A 175 -26.62 -3.50 -20.21
C ALA A 175 -26.22 -4.99 -20.16
N LYS A 176 -27.09 -5.87 -19.63
CA LYS A 176 -26.85 -7.33 -19.61
C LYS A 176 -26.80 -7.94 -21.01
N SER A 177 -27.49 -7.36 -21.99
CA SER A 177 -27.46 -7.82 -23.38
C SER A 177 -26.22 -7.38 -24.16
N ARG A 178 -25.54 -6.31 -23.73
CA ARG A 178 -24.36 -5.75 -24.41
C ARG A 178 -23.02 -6.11 -23.76
N LEU A 179 -23.02 -6.53 -22.51
CA LEU A 179 -21.81 -6.91 -21.79
C LEU A 179 -21.54 -8.40 -22.01
N LEU A 180 -20.52 -8.72 -22.80
CA LEU A 180 -19.94 -10.07 -22.84
C LEU A 180 -19.64 -10.49 -21.39
N SER A 181 -20.11 -11.66 -20.97
CA SER A 181 -19.80 -12.14 -19.63
C SER A 181 -18.28 -12.33 -19.52
N GLY A 182 -17.69 -12.14 -18.33
CA GLY A 182 -16.23 -12.26 -18.16
C GLY A 182 -15.65 -13.60 -18.66
N SER A 183 -16.47 -14.65 -18.68
CA SER A 183 -16.18 -15.95 -19.29
C SER A 183 -16.05 -15.92 -20.82
N GLU A 184 -16.77 -15.06 -21.53
CA GLU A 184 -16.70 -14.88 -22.98
C GLU A 184 -15.47 -14.07 -23.38
N ILE A 185 -15.11 -13.04 -22.60
CA ILE A 185 -13.87 -12.27 -22.80
C ILE A 185 -12.67 -13.21 -22.66
N LEU A 186 -12.63 -14.05 -21.62
CA LEU A 186 -11.53 -14.99 -21.40
C LEU A 186 -11.40 -16.05 -22.51
N LYS A 187 -12.47 -16.41 -23.21
CA LYS A 187 -12.42 -17.30 -24.38
C LYS A 187 -11.74 -16.63 -25.58
N ASN A 188 -11.94 -15.33 -25.79
CA ASN A 188 -11.36 -14.60 -26.92
C ASN A 188 -9.84 -14.35 -26.78
N TYR A 189 -9.29 -14.48 -25.58
CA TYR A 189 -7.87 -14.26 -25.30
C TYR A 189 -7.06 -15.54 -25.04
N ARG A 190 -7.69 -16.72 -25.10
CA ARG A 190 -6.96 -17.99 -25.16
C ARG A 190 -6.49 -18.23 -26.60
N ARG A 191 -5.26 -17.80 -26.91
CA ARG A 191 -4.48 -18.33 -28.03
C ARG A 191 -3.88 -19.68 -27.66
#